data_AF-A0A933RAX6-F1
#
_entry.id   AF-A0A933RAX6-F1
#
_cell.length_a   1.000
_cell.length_b   1.000
_cell.length_c   1.000
_cell.angle_alpha   90.00
_cell.angle_beta   90.00
_cell.angle_gamma   90.00
#
_symmetry.space_group_name_H-M   'P 1'
#
loop_
_entity.id
_entity.type
_entity.pdbx_description
1 polymer ?
#
loop_
_entity_poly.entity_id
_entity_poly.type
_entity_poly.pdbx_seq_one_letter_code
_entity_poly.pdbx_strand_id
1 'polypeptide(L)'
;MTETNPVEEWFARNPRRSSPEVDYGQRWTSAREPGVEWRIAWNTGTGEVYAARRDDADLHVLGIARTFPEAEMALQGWAIHASQPGGLDWAIERTRDLTGDGELSLHLSRLRSDLTQLALHPEPLGREGLSVEL
;
A
#
# COMPACT_ATOMS: atom_id res chain seq x y z
N MET A 1 17.34 -9.75 -18.76
CA MET A 1 15.97 -10.14 -18.39
C MET A 1 15.36 -8.86 -17.86
N THR A 2 14.43 -8.25 -18.58
CA THR A 2 13.74 -7.05 -18.10
C THR A 2 12.89 -7.49 -16.92
N GLU A 3 13.32 -7.14 -15.72
CA GLU A 3 12.50 -7.29 -14.53
C GLU A 3 11.29 -6.39 -14.75
N THR A 4 10.14 -7.00 -15.07
CA THR A 4 8.92 -6.25 -15.38
C THR A 4 8.51 -5.51 -14.12
N ASN A 5 8.42 -4.19 -14.23
CA ASN A 5 7.92 -3.32 -13.18
C ASN A 5 6.51 -3.78 -12.75
N PRO A 6 6.28 -4.09 -11.46
CA PRO A 6 5.00 -4.60 -10.98
C PRO A 6 3.84 -3.62 -11.22
N VAL A 7 4.11 -2.31 -11.23
CA VAL A 7 3.12 -1.30 -11.61
C VAL A 7 2.69 -1.49 -13.06
N GLU A 8 3.65 -1.57 -13.99
CA GLU A 8 3.37 -1.77 -15.42
C GLU A 8 2.63 -3.09 -15.68
N GLU A 9 3.02 -4.17 -15.01
CA GLU A 9 2.33 -5.46 -15.13
C GLU A 9 0.87 -5.36 -14.63
N TRP A 10 0.64 -4.63 -13.53
CA TRP A 10 -0.70 -4.40 -13.01
C TRP A 10 -1.57 -3.62 -13.99
N PHE A 11 -1.05 -2.57 -14.64
CA PHE A 11 -1.79 -1.87 -15.70
C PHE A 11 -2.07 -2.78 -16.91
N ALA A 12 -1.09 -3.57 -17.34
CA ALA A 12 -1.22 -4.45 -18.50
C ALA A 12 -2.29 -5.54 -18.33
N ARG A 13 -2.53 -6.01 -17.10
CA ARG A 13 -3.52 -7.05 -16.79
C ARG A 13 -4.98 -6.61 -16.97
N ASN A 14 -5.27 -5.31 -16.95
CA ASN A 14 -6.62 -4.81 -17.14
C ASN A 14 -6.61 -3.48 -17.92
N PRO A 15 -7.03 -3.46 -19.20
CA PRO A 15 -6.96 -2.26 -20.03
C PRO A 15 -7.80 -1.09 -19.51
N ARG A 16 -8.80 -1.35 -18.65
CA ARG A 16 -9.57 -0.28 -17.99
C ARG A 16 -8.70 0.59 -17.07
N ARG A 17 -7.57 0.08 -16.58
CA ARG A 17 -6.65 0.82 -15.72
C ARG A 17 -5.92 1.93 -16.47
N SER A 18 -5.89 1.92 -17.81
CA SER A 18 -5.36 3.05 -18.58
C SER A 18 -6.27 4.30 -18.59
N SER A 19 -7.39 4.27 -17.86
CA SER A 19 -8.31 5.40 -17.70
C SER A 19 -7.71 6.50 -16.82
N PRO A 20 -8.29 7.72 -16.84
CA PRO A 20 -7.84 8.81 -15.97
C PRO A 20 -7.82 8.42 -14.50
N GLU A 21 -6.90 9.03 -13.77
CA GLU A 21 -6.68 8.78 -12.35
C GLU A 21 -6.92 10.05 -11.54
N VAL A 22 -7.46 9.89 -10.34
CA VAL A 22 -7.48 10.95 -9.33
C VAL A 22 -6.30 10.72 -8.39
N ASP A 23 -5.42 11.70 -8.31
CA ASP A 23 -4.24 11.66 -7.46
C ASP A 23 -4.55 12.16 -6.05
N TYR A 24 -4.13 11.39 -5.04
CA TYR A 24 -4.24 11.71 -3.62
C TYR A 24 -2.88 12.01 -2.99
N GLY A 25 -1.90 12.42 -3.78
CA GLY A 25 -0.57 12.75 -3.32
C GLY A 25 0.41 11.57 -3.33
N GLN A 26 1.68 11.92 -3.15
CA GLN A 26 2.85 11.10 -3.48
C GLN A 26 3.90 11.00 -2.35
N ARG A 27 3.56 11.47 -1.15
CA ARG A 27 4.45 11.48 0.03
C ARG A 27 3.94 10.61 1.18
N TRP A 28 3.09 9.65 0.85
CA TRP A 28 2.54 8.74 1.84
C TRP A 28 3.66 7.86 2.39
N THR A 29 3.80 7.81 3.71
CA THR A 29 4.81 6.98 4.38
C THR A 29 4.12 6.08 5.39
N SER A 30 4.62 4.86 5.54
CA SER A 30 4.19 3.99 6.64
C SER A 30 5.02 4.28 7.89
N ALA A 31 4.45 4.05 9.08
CA ALA A 31 5.18 4.11 10.34
C ALA A 31 6.34 3.09 10.39
N ARG A 32 6.24 2.00 9.64
CA ARG A 32 7.27 0.94 9.59
C ARG A 32 8.43 1.29 8.66
N GLU A 33 8.12 2.00 7.58
CA GLU A 33 9.06 2.37 6.54
C GLU A 33 8.97 3.88 6.25
N PRO A 34 9.38 4.73 7.20
CA PRO A 34 9.24 6.18 7.06
C PRO A 34 10.11 6.77 5.94
N GLY A 35 11.09 6.01 5.44
CA GLY A 35 11.94 6.38 4.31
C GLY A 35 11.40 5.99 2.93
N VAL A 36 10.25 5.29 2.87
CA VAL A 36 9.65 4.84 1.62
C VAL A 36 8.41 5.69 1.33
N GLU A 37 8.45 6.38 0.19
CA GLU A 37 7.34 7.21 -0.29
C GLU A 37 6.43 6.43 -1.23
N TRP A 38 5.13 6.61 -1.03
CA TRP A 38 4.07 6.01 -1.82
C TRP A 38 3.19 7.10 -2.44
N ARG A 39 2.67 6.81 -3.62
CA ARG A 39 1.59 7.54 -4.29
C ARG A 39 0.30 6.79 -4.14
N ILE A 40 -0.75 7.48 -3.69
CA ILE A 40 -2.10 6.94 -3.67
C ILE A 40 -2.88 7.57 -4.82
N ALA A 41 -3.54 6.74 -5.60
CA ALA A 41 -4.43 7.19 -6.66
C ALA A 41 -5.67 6.30 -6.74
N TRP A 42 -6.74 6.87 -7.27
CA TRP A 42 -7.96 6.15 -7.62
C TRP A 42 -8.13 6.10 -9.13
N ASN A 43 -8.30 4.89 -9.66
CA ASN A 43 -8.47 4.67 -11.08
C ASN A 43 -9.95 4.78 -11.47
N THR A 44 -10.31 5.75 -12.32
CA THR A 44 -11.71 5.98 -12.71
C THR A 44 -12.31 4.85 -13.56
N GLY A 45 -11.47 4.06 -14.22
CA GLY A 45 -11.91 2.98 -15.11
C GLY A 45 -12.24 1.68 -14.40
N THR A 46 -11.61 1.42 -13.25
CA THR A 46 -11.82 0.20 -12.46
C THR A 46 -12.41 0.45 -11.08
N GLY A 47 -12.34 1.68 -10.59
CA GLY A 47 -12.71 2.02 -9.23
C GLY A 47 -11.64 1.66 -8.19
N GLU A 48 -10.49 1.13 -8.61
CA GLU A 48 -9.44 0.67 -7.69
C GLU A 48 -8.71 1.87 -7.07
N VAL A 49 -8.70 1.92 -5.74
CA VAL A 49 -7.78 2.79 -4.98
C VAL A 49 -6.52 1.97 -4.72
N TYR A 50 -5.37 2.49 -5.12
CA TYR A 50 -4.10 1.78 -4.97
C TYR A 50 -3.00 2.71 -4.46
N ALA A 51 -2.01 2.12 -3.80
CA ALA A 51 -0.75 2.73 -3.41
C ALA A 51 0.36 2.14 -4.28
N ALA A 52 1.07 2.97 -5.03
CA ALA A 52 2.28 2.58 -5.75
C ALA A 52 3.49 3.20 -5.08
N ARG A 53 4.54 2.40 -4.87
CA ARG A 53 5.80 2.92 -4.36
C ARG A 53 6.42 3.86 -5.41
N ARG A 54 7.09 4.92 -4.96
CA ARG A 54 7.66 5.93 -5.86
C ARG A 54 8.72 5.40 -6.84
N ASP A 55 9.45 4.35 -6.46
CA ASP A 55 10.42 3.66 -7.33
C ASP A 55 9.77 2.61 -8.25
N ASP A 56 8.43 2.54 -8.25
CA ASP A 56 7.61 1.55 -8.94
C ASP A 56 7.92 0.08 -8.59
N ALA A 57 8.80 -0.16 -7.62
CA ALA A 57 9.19 -1.50 -7.18
C ALA A 57 8.05 -2.28 -6.51
N ASP A 58 6.94 -1.61 -6.18
CA ASP A 58 5.82 -2.23 -5.48
C ASP A 58 4.49 -1.49 -5.71
N LEU A 59 3.37 -2.23 -5.72
CA LEU A 59 2.01 -1.71 -5.84
C LEU A 59 1.02 -2.53 -4.99
N HIS A 60 0.18 -1.81 -4.25
CA HIS A 60 -0.86 -2.37 -3.40
C HIS A 60 -2.23 -1.79 -3.74
N VAL A 61 -3.21 -2.63 -4.08
CA VAL A 61 -4.61 -2.21 -4.15
C VAL A 61 -5.17 -2.13 -2.73
N LEU A 62 -5.62 -0.94 -2.33
CA LEU A 62 -6.10 -0.65 -0.98
C LEU A 62 -7.60 -0.88 -0.80
N GLY A 63 -8.37 -0.79 -1.89
CA GLY A 63 -9.81 -0.96 -1.90
C GLY A 63 -10.43 -0.61 -3.25
N ILE A 64 -11.76 -0.76 -3.38
CA ILE A 64 -12.49 -0.39 -4.61
C ILE A 64 -13.61 0.60 -4.26
N ALA A 65 -13.47 1.84 -4.71
CA ALA A 65 -14.53 2.85 -4.71
C ALA A 65 -15.17 2.89 -6.11
N ARG A 66 -16.48 2.61 -6.21
CA ARG A 66 -17.16 2.54 -7.51
C ARG A 66 -17.36 3.93 -8.13
N THR A 67 -17.39 4.96 -7.29
CA THR A 67 -17.62 6.33 -7.70
C THR A 67 -16.64 7.30 -7.06
N PHE A 68 -16.43 8.44 -7.70
CA PHE A 68 -15.57 9.51 -7.19
C PHE A 68 -15.99 9.99 -5.79
N PRO A 69 -17.29 10.24 -5.49
CA PRO A 69 -17.71 10.63 -4.15
C PRO A 69 -17.36 9.60 -3.07
N GLU A 70 -17.41 8.30 -3.37
CA GLU A 70 -17.01 7.25 -2.42
C GLU A 70 -15.50 7.31 -2.14
N ALA A 71 -14.68 7.49 -3.18
CA ALA A 71 -13.23 7.63 -3.04
C ALA A 71 -12.87 8.89 -2.23
N GLU A 72 -13.49 10.03 -2.58
CA GLU A 72 -13.30 11.30 -1.86
C GLU A 72 -13.73 11.23 -0.39
N MET A 73 -14.85 10.57 -0.10
CA MET A 73 -15.32 10.40 1.27
C MET A 73 -14.40 9.50 2.09
N ALA A 74 -13.94 8.39 1.52
CA ALA A 74 -13.02 7.49 2.20
C ALA A 74 -11.69 8.18 2.54
N LEU A 75 -11.14 8.93 1.56
CA LEU A 75 -9.89 9.67 1.70
C LEU A 75 -10.10 11.13 2.13
N GLN A 76 -11.25 11.47 2.74
CA GLN A 76 -11.51 12.83 3.16
C GLN A 76 -10.45 13.32 4.16
N GLY A 77 -9.82 14.46 3.85
CA GLY A 77 -8.72 15.02 4.64
C GLY A 77 -7.34 14.46 4.28
N TRP A 78 -7.22 13.67 3.20
CA TRP A 78 -5.97 13.06 2.76
C TRP A 78 -4.79 14.02 2.69
N ALA A 79 -4.98 15.26 2.21
CA ALA A 79 -3.91 16.23 2.03
C ALA A 79 -3.17 16.56 3.32
N ILE A 80 -3.83 16.46 4.48
CA ILE A 80 -3.24 16.70 5.80
C ILE A 80 -2.41 15.49 6.23
N HIS A 81 -2.83 14.28 5.88
CA HIS A 81 -2.20 13.02 6.28
C HIS A 81 -1.11 12.54 5.32
N ALA A 82 -1.17 12.93 4.04
CA ALA A 82 -0.26 12.49 2.99
C ALA A 82 1.20 12.91 3.20
N SER A 83 1.50 13.80 4.15
CA SER A 83 2.88 14.19 4.52
C SER A 83 3.19 13.89 5.99
N GLN A 84 2.32 13.15 6.67
CA GLN A 84 2.55 12.74 8.06
C GLN A 84 3.22 11.36 8.12
N PRO A 85 4.07 11.13 9.14
CA PRO A 85 4.60 9.81 9.41
C PRO A 85 3.45 8.83 9.72
N GLY A 86 3.40 7.71 9.01
CA GLY A 86 2.30 6.73 9.13
C GLY A 86 1.01 7.14 8.41
N GLY A 87 1.05 8.17 7.56
CA GLY A 87 -0.10 8.57 6.75
C GLY A 87 -0.61 7.44 5.84
N LEU A 88 0.28 6.56 5.36
CA LEU A 88 -0.12 5.40 4.55
C LEU A 88 -0.96 4.41 5.35
N ASP A 89 -0.59 4.13 6.60
CA ASP A 89 -1.37 3.24 7.48
C ASP A 89 -2.78 3.80 7.73
N TRP A 90 -2.91 5.12 7.86
CA TRP A 90 -4.21 5.79 7.94
C TRP A 90 -5.05 5.59 6.68
N ALA A 91 -4.46 5.71 5.49
CA ALA A 91 -5.17 5.52 4.23
C ALA A 91 -5.64 4.08 4.07
N ILE A 92 -4.78 3.10 4.39
CA ILE A 92 -5.12 1.67 4.36
C ILE A 92 -6.34 1.37 5.24
N GLU A 93 -6.35 1.88 6.47
CA GLU A 93 -7.47 1.65 7.39
C GLU A 93 -8.78 2.29 6.90
N ARG A 94 -8.71 3.45 6.24
CA ARG A 94 -9.89 4.14 5.70
C ARG A 94 -10.46 3.48 4.45
N THR A 95 -9.62 2.94 3.59
CA THR A 95 -10.05 2.26 2.37
C THR A 95 -10.42 0.81 2.59
N ARG A 96 -10.16 0.26 3.79
CA ARG A 96 -10.47 -1.13 4.14
C ARG A 96 -11.94 -1.51 3.97
N ASP A 97 -12.85 -0.57 4.20
CA ASP A 97 -14.30 -0.80 4.06
C ASP A 97 -14.78 -0.68 2.60
N LEU A 98 -13.93 -0.16 1.70
CA LEU A 98 -14.21 -0.06 0.26
C LEU A 98 -14.22 -1.45 -0.37
N THR A 99 -15.35 -2.14 -0.24
CA THR A 99 -15.55 -3.50 -0.69
C THR A 99 -16.09 -3.52 -2.12
N GLY A 100 -15.21 -3.76 -3.09
CA GLY A 100 -15.60 -4.35 -4.36
C GLY A 100 -15.62 -5.86 -4.23
N ASP A 101 -16.67 -6.42 -3.64
CA ASP A 101 -17.00 -7.86 -3.58
C ASP A 101 -15.82 -8.82 -3.27
N GLY A 102 -15.52 -9.03 -1.97
CA GLY A 102 -15.09 -10.32 -1.40
C GLY A 102 -13.76 -10.99 -1.81
N GLU A 103 -13.28 -10.87 -3.05
CA GLU A 103 -12.11 -11.60 -3.56
C GLU A 103 -10.77 -10.95 -3.16
N LEU A 104 -10.72 -9.61 -3.02
CA LEU A 104 -9.51 -8.91 -2.59
C LEU A 104 -9.20 -9.07 -1.09
N SER A 105 -10.20 -9.48 -0.30
CA SER A 105 -10.04 -9.78 1.13
C SER A 105 -9.04 -10.92 1.37
N LEU A 106 -8.87 -11.86 0.43
CA LEU A 106 -7.94 -12.98 0.59
C LEU A 106 -6.48 -12.56 0.37
N HIS A 107 -6.22 -11.66 -0.58
CA HIS A 107 -4.89 -11.12 -0.85
C HIS A 107 -4.44 -10.15 0.25
N LEU A 108 -5.34 -9.27 0.71
CA LEU A 108 -5.10 -8.37 1.83
C LEU A 108 -4.93 -9.10 3.17
N SER A 109 -5.62 -10.23 3.36
CA SER A 109 -5.42 -11.09 4.54
C SER A 109 -4.02 -11.71 4.57
N ARG A 110 -3.47 -12.07 3.40
CA ARG A 110 -2.11 -12.63 3.29
C ARG A 110 -1.05 -11.58 3.61
N LEU A 111 -1.24 -10.36 3.11
CA LEU A 111 -0.37 -9.22 3.38
C LEU A 111 -0.39 -8.81 4.86
N ARG A 112 -1.58 -8.81 5.49
CA ARG A 112 -1.73 -8.55 6.92
C ARG A 112 -1.03 -9.62 7.75
N SER A 113 -1.14 -10.89 7.40
CA SER A 113 -0.44 -11.97 8.10
C SER A 113 1.08 -11.84 7.99
N ASP A 114 1.60 -11.43 6.85
CA ASP A 114 3.05 -11.21 6.65
C ASP A 114 3.55 -10.02 7.51
N LEU A 115 2.83 -8.90 7.46
CA LEU A 115 3.13 -7.72 8.26
C LEU A 115 2.93 -7.95 9.78
N THR A 116 1.98 -8.79 10.19
CA THR A 116 1.78 -9.15 11.61
C THR A 116 2.80 -10.18 12.09
N GLN A 117 3.21 -11.14 11.26
CA GLN A 117 4.21 -12.14 11.63
C GLN A 117 5.62 -11.54 11.73
N LEU A 118 5.97 -10.59 10.85
CA LEU A 118 7.22 -9.81 10.96
C LEU A 118 7.25 -8.90 12.20
N ALA A 119 6.09 -8.47 12.72
CA ALA A 119 6.01 -7.67 13.94
C ALA A 119 6.17 -8.48 15.24
N LEU A 120 6.02 -9.80 15.18
CA LEU A 120 6.12 -10.71 16.34
C LEU A 120 7.48 -11.40 16.47
N HIS A 121 8.36 -11.24 15.49
CA HIS A 121 9.71 -11.80 15.50
C HIS A 121 10.76 -10.68 15.34
N PRO A 122 10.99 -9.86 16.39
CA PRO A 122 12.24 -9.11 16.45
C PRO A 122 13.35 -10.17 16.52
N GLU A 123 14.09 -10.36 15.43
CA GLU A 123 15.32 -11.14 15.48
C GLU A 123 16.14 -10.61 16.65
N PRO A 124 16.42 -11.43 17.69
CA PRO A 124 17.37 -11.00 18.68
C PRO A 124 18.71 -10.93 17.95
N LEU A 125 19.22 -9.71 17.76
CA LEU A 125 20.64 -9.46 17.58
C LEU A 125 21.34 -10.03 18.81
N GLY A 126 21.59 -11.34 18.77
CA GLY A 126 22.39 -12.09 19.70
C GLY A 126 23.79 -11.54 19.60
N ARG A 127 24.09 -10.60 20.50
CA ARG A 127 25.43 -10.16 20.84
C ARG A 127 26.34 -11.38 20.93
N GLU A 128 27.39 -11.36 20.12
CA GLU A 128 28.54 -12.23 20.24
C GLU A 128 29.17 -11.99 21.62
N GLY A 129 28.77 -12.81 22.58
CA GLY A 129 29.41 -12.92 23.88
C GLY A 129 30.63 -13.81 23.73
N LEU A 130 31.81 -13.24 24.01
CA LEU A 130 33.08 -13.95 24.18
C LEU A 130 32.90 -15.27 24.94
N SER A 131 33.28 -16.38 24.32
CA SER A 131 33.76 -17.56 25.04
C SER A 131 35.29 -17.45 25.14
N VAL A 132 35.79 -17.08 26.32
CA VAL A 132 37.15 -17.47 26.73
C VAL A 132 37.00 -18.82 27.42
N GLU A 133 37.54 -19.87 26.81
CA GLU A 133 37.66 -21.18 27.43
C GLU A 133 39.02 -21.30 28.14
N LEU A 134 38.91 -21.73 29.41
CA LEU A 134 39.90 -22.23 30.38
C LEU A 134 41.13 -21.38 30.77
#